data_AF-E6LEV5-F1
#
_entry.id   AF-E6LEV5-F1
#
_cell.length_a   1.000
_cell.length_b   1.000
_cell.length_c   1.000
_cell.angle_alpha   90.00
_cell.angle_beta   90.00
_cell.angle_gamma   90.00
#
_symmetry.space_group_name_H-M   'P 1'
#
loop_
_entity.id
_entity.type
_entity.pdbx_description
1 polymer ?
#
loop_
_entity_poly.entity_id
_entity_poly.type
_entity_poly.pdbx_seq_one_letter_code
_entity_poly.pdbx_strand_id
1 'polypeptide(L)' 'MSMFEKVVEKLKQRRLKKAELLRRKNAKMRSEGKDPLKGWGKMIDSGTGGANRANPLDTKYFHIEDQKNLREQIKKNK' A
#
# COMPACT_ATOMS: atom_id res chain seq x y z
N MET A 1 27.03 17.38 -27.53
CA MET A 1 26.56 16.20 -26.78
C MET A 1 26.15 15.10 -27.74
N SER A 2 26.73 13.92 -27.55
CA SER A 2 26.39 12.66 -28.23
C SER A 2 24.93 12.29 -27.96
N MET A 3 24.31 11.54 -28.88
CA MET A 3 22.94 11.06 -28.74
C MET A 3 22.74 10.26 -27.44
N PHE A 4 23.75 9.48 -27.03
CA PHE A 4 23.76 8.73 -25.77
C PHE A 4 23.70 9.65 -24.54
N GLU A 5 24.50 10.73 -24.53
CA GLU A 5 24.52 11.70 -23.43
C GLU A 5 23.16 12.37 -23.26
N LYS A 6 22.49 12.70 -24.37
CA LYS A 6 21.12 13.26 -24.36
C LYS A 6 20.11 12.30 -23.73
N VAL A 7 20.23 11.00 -24.01
CA VAL A 7 19.34 9.98 -23.41
C VAL A 7 19.60 9.84 -21.91
N VAL A 8 20.87 9.78 -21.49
CA VAL A 8 21.24 9.71 -20.08
C VAL A 8 20.72 10.93 -19.32
N GLU A 9 20.90 12.13 -19.88
CA GLU A 9 20.41 13.36 -19.26
C GLU A 9 18.88 13.37 -19.18
N LYS A 10 18.17 12.92 -20.22
CA LYS A 10 16.70 12.77 -20.17
C LYS A 10 16.24 11.84 -19.06
N LEU A 11 16.92 10.70 -18.86
CA LEU A 11 16.59 9.77 -17.77
C LEU A 11 16.87 10.37 -16.39
N LYS A 12 17.98 11.10 -16.24
CA LYS A 12 18.32 11.83 -15.03
C LYS A 12 17.25 12.88 -14.69
N GLN A 13 16.84 13.69 -15.66
CA GLN A 13 15.78 14.69 -15.49
C GLN A 13 14.44 14.05 -15.11
N ARG A 14 14.09 12.89 -15.72
CA ARG A 14 12.89 12.12 -15.33
C ARG A 14 12.93 11.67 -13.87
N ARG A 15 14.09 11.19 -13.40
CA ARG A 15 14.26 10.76 -12.00
C ARG A 15 14.13 11.94 -11.04
N LEU A 16 14.75 13.08 -11.37
CA LEU A 16 14.68 14.31 -10.57
C LEU A 16 13.25 14.83 -10.47
N LYS A 17 12.54 14.92 -11.61
CA LYS A 17 11.13 15.34 -11.64
C LYS A 17 10.23 14.44 -10.79
N LYS A 18 10.41 13.12 -10.86
CA LYS A 18 9.65 12.16 -10.05
C LYS A 18 9.94 12.33 -8.56
N ALA A 19 11.20 12.52 -8.18
CA ALA A 19 11.60 12.74 -6.80
C ALA A 19 10.99 14.03 -6.23
N GLU A 20 10.98 15.11 -7.01
CA GLU A 20 10.37 16.38 -6.61
C GLU A 20 8.86 16.25 -6.40
N LEU A 21 8.15 15.58 -7.31
CA LEU A 21 6.72 15.32 -7.17
C LEU A 21 6.40 14.52 -5.90
N LEU A 22 7.21 13.51 -5.58
CA LEU A 22 7.07 12.74 -4.34
C LEU A 22 7.33 13.60 -3.10
N ARG A 23 8.33 14.49 -3.12
CA ARG A 23 8.59 15.41 -2.00
C ARG A 23 7.42 16.34 -1.75
N ARG A 24 6.85 16.94 -2.81
CA ARG A 24 5.66 17.81 -2.71
C ARG A 24 4.46 17.05 -2.16
N LYS A 25 4.20 15.84 -2.67
CA LYS A 25 3.12 14.97 -2.17
C LYS A 25 3.32 14.61 -0.69
N ASN A 26 4.54 14.26 -0.30
CA ASN A 26 4.87 13.92 1.08
C ASN A 26 4.73 15.12 2.01
N ALA A 27 5.13 16.32 1.58
CA ALA A 27 4.92 17.54 2.35
C ALA A 27 3.44 17.82 2.59
N LYS A 28 2.60 17.68 1.55
CA LYS A 28 1.15 17.82 1.67
C LYS A 28 0.54 16.80 2.65
N MET A 29 0.96 15.54 2.59
CA MET A 29 0.48 14.53 3.53
C MET A 29 0.87 14.85 4.98
N ARG A 30 2.08 15.35 5.20
CA ARG A 30 2.52 15.80 6.54
C ARG A 30 1.72 16.99 7.05
N SER A 31 1.37 17.96 6.20
CA SER A 31 0.49 19.07 6.61
C SER A 31 -0.92 18.60 6.98
N GLU A 32 -1.38 17.48 6.43
CA GLU A 32 -2.64 16.83 6.81
C GLU A 32 -2.49 15.94 8.07
N GLY A 33 -1.32 15.91 8.71
CA GLY A 33 -1.02 15.07 9.88
C GLY A 33 -0.77 13.59 9.57
N LYS A 34 -0.66 13.21 8.29
CA LYS A 34 -0.37 11.84 7.85
C LYS A 34 1.14 11.69 7.63
N ASP A 35 1.72 10.59 8.12
CA ASP A 35 3.13 10.29 7.86
C ASP A 35 3.30 9.46 6.57
N PRO A 36 3.92 10.01 5.50
CA PRO A 36 4.17 9.29 4.25
C PRO A 36 4.99 8.01 4.40
N LEU A 37 5.83 7.94 5.44
CA LEU A 37 6.78 6.85 5.66
C LEU A 37 6.22 5.77 6.59
N LYS A 38 5.01 5.96 7.12
CA LYS A 38 4.38 5.02 8.06
C LYS A 38 3.98 3.69 7.42
N GLY A 39 4.11 3.57 6.09
CA GLY A 39 3.74 2.36 5.34
C GLY A 39 2.29 1.94 5.60
N TRP A 40 1.96 0.69 5.31
CA TRP A 40 0.65 0.08 5.64
C TRP A 40 0.68 -0.64 7.00
N GLY A 41 1.62 -0.30 7.89
CA GLY A 41 1.93 -1.12 9.07
C GLY A 41 2.58 -2.47 8.68
N LYS A 42 2.85 -3.32 9.68
CA LYS A 42 3.29 -4.71 9.42
C LYS A 42 2.14 -5.40 8.70
N MET A 43 2.39 -5.89 7.49
CA MET A 43 1.44 -6.73 6.77
C MET A 43 1.04 -7.88 7.69
N ILE A 44 -0.21 -7.89 8.14
CA ILE A 44 -0.75 -8.99 8.93
C ILE A 44 -0.95 -10.11 7.92
N ASP A 45 -0.13 -11.15 8.01
CA ASP A 45 -0.35 -12.38 7.28
C ASP A 45 -1.60 -13.05 7.85
N SER A 46 -2.75 -12.76 7.25
CA SER A 46 -4.04 -13.33 7.62
C SER A 46 -4.19 -14.78 7.15
N GLY A 47 -3.13 -15.42 6.62
CA GLY A 47 -3.15 -16.76 6.03
C GLY A 47 -3.96 -16.87 4.73
N THR A 48 -4.78 -15.85 4.44
CA THR A 48 -5.61 -15.68 3.25
C THR A 48 -4.79 -14.95 2.20
N GLY A 49 -3.86 -15.69 1.60
CA GLY A 49 -2.91 -15.18 0.60
C GLY A 49 -3.60 -14.60 -0.64
N GLY A 50 -4.04 -13.35 -0.57
CA GLY A 50 -4.62 -12.57 -1.66
C GLY A 50 -5.93 -13.15 -2.21
N ALA A 51 -6.90 -12.28 -2.45
CA ALA A 51 -8.15 -12.63 -3.15
C ALA A 51 -7.94 -13.25 -4.56
N ASN A 52 -6.70 -13.35 -5.05
CA ASN A 52 -6.35 -13.92 -6.34
C ASN A 52 -6.09 -15.44 -6.32
N ARG A 53 -6.06 -16.10 -5.15
CA ARG A 53 -5.87 -17.57 -5.05
C ARG A 53 -7.05 -18.33 -4.46
N ALA A 54 -8.08 -17.62 -4.01
CA ALA A 54 -9.25 -18.25 -3.42
C ALA A 54 -10.28 -18.56 -4.50
N ASN A 55 -10.61 -19.84 -4.67
CA ASN A 55 -11.82 -20.23 -5.40
C ASN A 55 -13.03 -19.54 -4.73
N PRO A 56 -13.82 -18.72 -5.43
CA PRO A 56 -14.86 -17.86 -4.83
C PRO A 56 -15.93 -18.62 -4.02
N LEU A 57 -16.10 -19.91 -4.31
CA LEU A 57 -17.14 -20.74 -3.72
C LEU A 57 -16.76 -21.29 -2.34
N ASP A 58 -15.47 -21.54 -2.09
CA ASP A 58 -15.02 -22.30 -0.90
C ASP A 58 -14.68 -21.37 0.27
N THR A 59 -14.18 -20.17 -0.01
CA THR A 59 -13.74 -19.22 1.03
C THR A 59 -14.81 -18.23 1.49
N LYS A 60 -15.96 -18.12 0.79
CA LYS A 60 -17.01 -17.15 1.14
C LYS A 60 -17.59 -17.41 2.54
N TYR A 61 -17.88 -18.66 2.86
CA TYR A 61 -18.45 -19.04 4.16
C TYR A 61 -17.41 -18.85 5.28
N PHE A 62 -16.16 -19.24 5.03
CA PHE A 62 -15.04 -19.05 5.94
C PHE A 62 -14.85 -17.57 6.32
N HIS A 63 -14.83 -16.67 5.33
CA HIS A 63 -14.67 -15.22 5.60
C HIS A 63 -15.85 -14.60 6.36
N ILE A 64 -17.08 -15.09 6.14
CA ILE A 64 -18.26 -14.62 6.87
C ILE A 64 -18.19 -15.05 8.34
N GLU A 65 -17.76 -16.28 8.61
CA GLU A 65 -17.58 -16.79 9.98
C GLU A 65 -16.45 -16.07 10.71
N ASP A 66 -15.31 -15.86 10.06
CA ASP A 66 -14.20 -15.07 10.62
C ASP A 66 -14.65 -13.65 11.01
N GLN A 67 -15.42 -12.98 10.14
CA GLN A 67 -15.94 -11.65 10.45
C GLN A 67 -16.90 -11.65 11.64
N LYS A 68 -17.73 -12.68 11.80
CA LYS A 68 -18.62 -12.82 12.96
C LYS A 68 -17.82 -13.06 14.24
N ASN A 69 -16.85 -13.95 14.19
CA ASN A 69 -15.98 -14.27 15.34
C ASN A 69 -15.18 -13.04 15.80
N LEU A 70 -14.66 -12.25 14.86
CA LEU A 70 -13.95 -11.01 15.16
C LEU A 70 -14.86 -9.98 15.85
N ARG A 71 -16.12 -9.84 15.39
CA ARG A 71 -17.11 -8.95 16.02
C ARG A 71 -17.43 -9.36 17.45
N GLU A 72 -17.59 -10.65 17.72
CA GLU A 72 -17.88 -11.15 19.07
C GLU A 72 -16.68 -10.98 20.01
N GLN A 73 -15.45 -11.17 19.54
CA GLN A 73 -14.24 -10.88 20.33
C GLN A 73 -14.14 -9.39 20.70
N ILE A 74 -14.41 -8.48 19.75
CA ILE A 74 -14.42 -7.03 20.02
C ILE A 74 -15.48 -6.66 21.06
N LYS A 75 -16.66 -7.27 21.01
CA LYS A 75 -17.72 -7.04 22.02
C LYS A 75 -17.33 -7.53 23.41
N LYS A 76 -16.67 -8.69 23.52
CA LYS A 76 -16.24 -9.26 24.81
C LYS A 76 -15.10 -8.47 25.46
N ASN A 77 -14.25 -7.84 24.66
CA ASN A 77 -13.11 -7.04 25.13
C ASN A 77 -13.47 -5.57 25.44
N LYS A 78 -14.76 -5.22 25.41
CA LYS A 78 -15.27 -3.87 25.66
C LYS A 78 -16.20 -3.89 26.86
#